data_AF-A0A1C6DLK9-F1
#
_entry.id   AF-A0A1C6DLK9-F1
#
_cell.length_a   1.000
_cell.length_b   1.000
_cell.length_c   1.000
_cell.angle_alpha   90.00
_cell.angle_beta   90.00
_cell.angle_gamma   90.00
#
_symmetry.space_group_name_H-M   'P 1'
#
loop_
_entity.id
_entity.type
_entity.pdbx_description
1 polymer ?
#
loop_
_entity_poly.entity_id
_entity_poly.type
_entity_poly.pdbx_seq_one_letter_code
_entity_poly.pdbx_strand_id
1 'polypeptide(L)'
;MEWFFQLGLQAAGWSTAKVANTWLDEEALFDDMKNIEIETLILHGIHDKVCLFPLALEQKKLIKNSKLVKFMNSGHATFYDEREKFNEELVRFIEG
;
A
#
# COMPACT_ATOMS: atom_id res chain seq x y z
N MET A 1 19.36 -6.31 -3.39
CA MET A 1 18.43 -7.05 -4.27
C MET A 1 18.21 -8.48 -3.76
N GLU A 2 19.27 -9.25 -3.49
CA GLU A 2 19.16 -10.66 -3.04
C GLU A 2 18.22 -10.85 -1.83
N TRP A 3 18.39 -10.03 -0.79
CA TRP A 3 17.52 -10.08 0.40
C TRP A 3 16.02 -9.93 0.07
N PHE A 4 15.65 -8.99 -0.82
CA PHE A 4 14.25 -8.73 -1.15
C PHE A 4 13.65 -9.90 -1.93
N PHE A 5 14.43 -10.51 -2.82
CA PHE A 5 14.01 -11.71 -3.55
C PHE A 5 13.84 -12.92 -2.61
N GLN A 6 14.77 -13.12 -1.67
CA GLN A 6 14.68 -14.20 -0.69
C GLN A 6 13.44 -14.09 0.20
N LEU A 7 13.05 -12.87 0.61
CA LEU A 7 11.78 -12.67 1.32
C LEU A 7 10.57 -13.16 0.51
N GLY A 8 10.56 -12.92 -0.80
CA GLY A 8 9.49 -13.40 -1.69
C GLY A 8 9.41 -14.92 -1.76
N LEU A 9 10.55 -15.62 -1.76
CA LEU A 9 10.59 -17.09 -1.79
C LEU A 9 10.15 -17.74 -0.49
N GLN A 10 10.21 -17.02 0.64
CA GLN A 10 9.74 -17.52 1.93
C GLN A 10 8.21 -17.42 2.10
N ALA A 11 7.50 -16.83 1.13
CA ALA A 11 6.04 -16.74 1.19
C ALA A 11 5.39 -18.13 1.19
N ALA A 12 4.45 -18.36 2.10
CA ALA A 12 3.75 -19.64 2.19
C ALA A 12 2.85 -19.85 0.97
N GLY A 13 2.93 -21.03 0.32
CA GLY A 13 2.21 -21.30 -0.92
C GLY A 13 0.69 -21.16 -0.82
N TRP A 14 0.09 -21.43 0.34
CA TRP A 14 -1.34 -21.22 0.57
C TRP A 14 -1.73 -19.74 0.54
N SER A 15 -0.85 -18.84 0.99
CA SER A 15 -1.07 -17.40 0.92
C SER A 15 -1.07 -16.93 -0.53
N THR A 16 -0.12 -17.41 -1.33
CA THR A 16 -0.04 -17.13 -2.77
C THR A 16 -1.30 -17.58 -3.50
N ALA A 17 -1.79 -18.79 -3.21
CA ALA A 17 -3.03 -19.31 -3.81
C ALA A 17 -4.27 -18.47 -3.41
N LYS A 18 -4.36 -18.03 -2.15
CA LYS A 18 -5.45 -17.15 -1.70
C LYS A 18 -5.43 -15.79 -2.40
N VAL A 19 -4.25 -15.17 -2.55
CA VAL A 19 -4.12 -13.89 -3.29
C VAL A 19 -4.59 -14.06 -4.73
N ALA A 20 -4.21 -15.15 -5.40
CA ALA A 20 -4.67 -15.44 -6.75
C ALA A 20 -6.19 -15.59 -6.86
N ASN A 21 -6.84 -16.20 -5.87
CA ASN A 21 -8.31 -16.27 -5.84
C ASN A 21 -8.95 -14.89 -5.62
N THR A 22 -8.40 -14.07 -4.73
CA THR A 22 -8.89 -12.70 -4.49
C THR A 22 -8.88 -11.86 -5.77
N TRP A 23 -7.91 -12.06 -6.66
CA TRP A 23 -7.84 -11.33 -7.94
C TRP A 23 -8.96 -11.68 -8.91
N LEU A 24 -9.64 -12.82 -8.75
CA LEU A 24 -10.79 -13.18 -9.60
C LEU A 24 -12.02 -12.30 -9.30
N ASP A 25 -12.14 -11.83 -8.06
CA ASP A 25 -13.27 -11.02 -7.56
C ASP A 25 -12.78 -9.65 -7.04
N GLU A 26 -11.73 -9.08 -7.65
CA GLU A 26 -11.03 -7.90 -7.12
C GLU A 26 -11.93 -6.66 -6.94
N GLU A 27 -13.01 -6.55 -7.71
CA GLU A 27 -13.98 -5.45 -7.62
C GLU A 27 -14.60 -5.33 -6.23
N ALA A 28 -14.83 -6.48 -5.55
CA ALA A 28 -15.40 -6.50 -4.20
C ALA A 28 -14.51 -5.79 -3.16
N LEU A 29 -13.19 -5.75 -3.38
CA LEU A 29 -12.27 -5.04 -2.48
C LEU A 29 -12.52 -3.52 -2.48
N PHE A 30 -13.03 -2.96 -3.58
CA PHE A 30 -13.37 -1.54 -3.64
C PHE A 30 -14.62 -1.21 -2.82
N ASP A 31 -15.55 -2.16 -2.71
CA ASP A 31 -16.70 -2.02 -1.83
C ASP A 31 -16.29 -2.17 -0.36
N ASP A 32 -15.40 -3.11 -0.05
CA ASP A 32 -14.86 -3.31 1.30
C ASP A 32 -14.16 -2.05 1.84
N MET A 33 -13.42 -1.33 1.00
CA MET A 33 -12.76 -0.07 1.39
C MET A 33 -13.73 0.98 1.96
N LYS A 34 -15.00 0.99 1.50
CA LYS A 34 -16.02 1.94 1.98
C LYS A 34 -16.43 1.67 3.43
N ASN A 35 -16.16 0.47 3.93
CA ASN A 35 -16.46 0.04 5.30
C ASN A 35 -15.35 0.41 6.29
N ILE A 36 -14.23 0.99 5.82
CA ILE A 36 -13.14 1.46 6.67
C ILE A 36 -13.51 2.85 7.23
N GLU A 37 -13.83 2.91 8.52
CA GLU A 37 -14.25 4.15 9.20
C GLU A 37 -13.16 4.78 10.07
N ILE A 38 -12.12 4.01 10.42
CA ILE A 38 -11.02 4.47 11.26
C ILE A 38 -10.03 5.34 10.50
N GLU A 39 -9.24 6.11 11.24
CA GLU A 39 -8.16 6.91 10.65
C GLU A 39 -7.17 6.02 9.89
N THR A 40 -6.87 6.39 8.65
CA THR A 40 -6.08 5.58 7.74
C THR A 40 -5.01 6.40 7.04
N LEU A 41 -3.75 5.98 7.11
CA LEU A 41 -2.65 6.56 6.36
C LEU A 41 -2.40 5.77 5.07
N ILE A 42 -2.34 6.47 3.94
CA ILE A 42 -1.98 5.92 2.63
C ILE A 42 -0.63 6.53 2.23
N LEU A 43 0.40 5.70 2.08
CA LEU A 43 1.75 6.10 1.66
C LEU A 43 2.04 5.51 0.27
N HIS A 44 2.22 6.34 -0.76
CA HIS A 44 2.36 5.84 -2.14
C HIS A 44 3.38 6.63 -2.97
N GLY A 45 4.26 5.91 -3.67
CA GLY A 45 5.24 6.46 -4.61
C GLY A 45 4.64 6.81 -5.97
N ILE A 46 4.82 8.06 -6.43
CA ILE A 46 4.18 8.50 -7.68
C ILE A 46 4.69 7.75 -8.92
N HIS A 47 5.84 7.07 -8.81
CA HIS A 47 6.46 6.29 -9.88
C HIS A 47 6.25 4.78 -9.74
N ASP A 48 5.34 4.33 -8.86
CA ASP A 48 5.04 2.91 -8.68
C ASP A 48 4.49 2.28 -9.98
N LYS A 49 5.14 1.20 -10.41
CA LYS A 49 4.80 0.42 -11.61
C LYS A 49 4.24 -0.97 -11.29
N VAL A 50 4.20 -1.35 -10.01
CA VAL A 50 3.60 -2.59 -9.52
C VAL A 50 2.16 -2.31 -9.11
N CYS A 51 1.97 -1.33 -8.21
CA CYS A 51 0.65 -0.82 -7.83
C CYS A 51 0.53 0.62 -8.33
N LEU A 52 -0.17 0.82 -9.44
CA LEU A 52 -0.22 2.13 -10.08
C LEU A 52 -0.81 3.20 -9.15
N PHE A 53 -0.20 4.39 -9.13
CA PHE A 53 -0.59 5.51 -8.28
C PHE A 53 -2.10 5.89 -8.32
N PRO A 54 -2.86 5.73 -9.43
CA PRO A 54 -4.30 5.92 -9.43
C PRO A 54 -5.05 5.09 -8.37
N LEU A 55 -4.54 3.92 -7.98
CA LEU A 55 -5.13 3.12 -6.91
C LEU A 55 -5.13 3.85 -5.57
N ALA A 56 -4.06 4.59 -5.23
CA ALA A 56 -4.03 5.41 -4.02
C ALA A 56 -5.02 6.58 -4.06
N LEU A 57 -5.30 7.12 -5.25
CA LEU A 57 -6.32 8.16 -5.41
C LEU A 57 -7.72 7.60 -5.16
N GLU A 58 -8.02 6.40 -5.67
CA GLU A 58 -9.28 5.72 -5.39
C GLU A 58 -9.38 5.29 -3.91
N GLN A 59 -8.31 4.77 -3.29
CA GLN A 59 -8.29 4.50 -1.85
C GLN A 59 -8.62 5.75 -1.03
N LYS A 60 -7.98 6.89 -1.33
CA LYS A 60 -8.23 8.17 -0.64
C LYS A 60 -9.67 8.67 -0.79
N LYS A 61 -10.30 8.35 -1.92
CA LYS A 61 -11.69 8.70 -2.23
C LYS A 61 -12.69 7.78 -1.54
N LEU A 62 -12.39 6.48 -1.47
CA LEU A 62 -13.29 5.46 -0.90
C LEU A 62 -13.20 5.37 0.62
N ILE A 63 -12.00 5.50 1.19
CA ILE A 63 -11.77 5.52 2.63
C ILE A 63 -11.95 6.96 3.12
N LYS A 64 -13.10 7.26 3.70
CA LYS A 64 -13.50 8.64 4.08
C LYS A 64 -12.48 9.31 5.01
N ASN A 65 -12.08 8.60 6.06
CA ASN A 65 -11.15 9.10 7.08
C ASN A 65 -9.69 8.72 6.78
N SER A 66 -9.20 9.09 5.60
CA SER A 66 -7.83 8.77 5.19
C SER A 66 -6.97 10.00 4.88
N LYS A 67 -5.66 9.87 5.05
CA LYS A 67 -4.63 10.83 4.60
C LYS A 67 -3.78 10.16 3.52
N LEU A 68 -3.63 10.82 2.37
CA LEU A 68 -2.72 10.36 1.31
C LEU A 68 -1.44 11.19 1.33
N VAL A 69 -0.30 10.53 1.54
CA VAL A 69 1.03 11.12 1.40
C VAL A 69 1.67 10.60 0.11
N LYS A 70 2.06 11.56 -0.74
CA LYS A 70 2.74 11.28 -2.01
C LYS A 70 4.24 11.29 -1.82
N PHE A 71 4.89 10.24 -2.30
CA PHE A 71 6.33 10.11 -2.34
C PHE A 71 6.78 10.46 -3.76
N MET A 72 7.29 11.69 -3.91
CA MET A 72 7.53 12.31 -5.21
C MET A 72 8.78 11.75 -5.91
N ASN A 73 9.65 11.06 -5.18
CA ASN A 73 10.89 10.49 -5.69
C ASN A 73 10.95 8.97 -5.51
N SER A 74 9.80 8.31 -5.29
CA SER A 74 9.73 6.87 -4.98
C SER A 74 8.90 6.09 -5.99
N GLY A 75 9.30 4.83 -6.20
CA GLY A 75 8.50 3.79 -6.84
C GLY A 75 7.68 3.00 -5.83
N HIS A 76 7.63 1.67 -6.01
CA HIS A 76 6.85 0.78 -5.16
C HIS A 76 7.38 0.71 -3.71
N ALA A 77 8.70 0.75 -3.53
CA ALA A 77 9.34 0.56 -2.23
C ALA A 77 9.61 1.90 -1.51
N THR A 78 8.55 2.64 -1.17
CA THR A 78 8.67 3.97 -0.51
C THR A 78 9.47 3.96 0.78
N PHE A 79 9.38 2.87 1.56
CA PHE A 79 10.16 2.66 2.78
C PHE A 79 11.67 2.55 2.54
N TYR A 80 12.08 2.27 1.31
CA TYR A 80 13.47 2.17 0.89
C TYR A 80 13.93 3.44 0.16
N ASP A 81 13.17 3.91 -0.83
CA ASP A 81 13.52 5.05 -1.70
C ASP A 81 13.58 6.38 -0.95
N GLU A 82 12.59 6.68 -0.11
CA GLU A 82 12.46 7.91 0.69
C GLU A 82 12.32 7.56 2.19
N ARG A 83 13.23 6.69 2.67
CA ARG A 83 13.19 6.07 4.01
C ARG A 83 12.94 7.04 5.17
N GLU A 84 13.63 8.18 5.20
CA GLU A 84 13.50 9.17 6.29
C GLU A 84 12.08 9.72 6.36
N LYS A 85 11.59 10.25 5.24
CA LYS A 85 10.22 10.74 5.10
C LYS A 85 9.17 9.66 5.40
N PHE A 86 9.41 8.41 4.97
CA PHE A 86 8.51 7.29 5.28
C PHE A 86 8.37 7.10 6.78
N ASN A 87 9.50 7.02 7.49
CA ASN A 87 9.51 6.84 8.94
C ASN A 87 8.89 8.05 9.65
N GLU A 88 9.18 9.27 9.22
CA GLU A 88 8.60 10.50 9.80
C GLU A 88 7.07 10.54 9.68
N GLU A 89 6.52 10.22 8.50
CA GLU A 89 5.06 10.21 8.29
C GLU A 89 4.39 9.07 9.06
N LEU A 90 5.04 7.90 9.14
CA LEU A 90 4.54 6.76 9.91
C LEU A 90 4.51 7.06 11.41
N VAL A 91 5.61 7.58 11.97
CA VAL A 91 5.70 7.95 13.40
C VAL A 91 4.67 9.03 13.72
N ARG A 92 4.59 10.08 12.91
CA ARG A 92 3.60 11.16 13.09
C ARG A 92 2.17 10.61 13.13
N PHE A 93 1.85 9.65 12.27
CA PHE A 93 0.53 9.04 12.26
C PHE A 93 0.23 8.17 13.49
N ILE A 94 1.23 7.45 14.01
CA ILE A 94 1.05 6.58 15.18
C ILE A 94 0.99 7.39 16.48
N GLU A 95 1.74 8.48 16.59
CA GLU A 95 1.86 9.28 17.82
C GLU A 95 0.80 10.37 17.97
N GLY A 96 0.16 10.82 16.87
CA GLY A 96 -0.89 11.84 16.86
C GLY A 96 -0.37 13.26 16.64
#